data_AF-A0A820K222-F1
#
_entry.id   AF-A0A820K222-F1
#
_cell.length_a   1.000
_cell.length_b   1.000
_cell.length_c   1.000
_cell.angle_alpha   90.00
_cell.angle_beta   90.00
_cell.angle_gamma   90.00
#
_symmetry.space_group_name_H-M   'P 1'
#
loop_
_entity.id
_entity.type
_entity.pdbx_description
1 polymer ?
#
loop_
_entity_poly.entity_id
_entity_poly.type
_entity_poly.pdbx_seq_one_letter_code
_entity_poly.pdbx_strand_id
1 'polypeptide(L)'
;VLINNRLRCFAHGACYRVDTGDIEDHPGHGNLPKYEVEIVDDAVVLIAQKEDLEKLERIKIPEDFEIEPKPIVAIIGAGAGGFTCADMLRQNGFRGRIVLLTREGTLPYDRVQLSKQPSKKSQDLLLRDQSYYKKTKIDLLCDSEVTNINWITKNITYKQ
;
A
#
# COMPACT_ATOMS: atom_id res chain seq x y z
N VAL A 1 13.61 13.23 -6.00
CA VAL A 1 13.79 14.59 -6.55
C VAL A 1 12.89 15.55 -5.80
N LEU A 2 13.44 16.63 -5.24
CA LEU A 2 12.68 17.66 -4.51
C LEU A 2 12.28 18.78 -5.48
N ILE A 3 10.99 18.99 -5.68
CA ILE A 3 10.44 20.03 -6.56
C ILE A 3 9.18 20.60 -5.91
N ASN A 4 9.05 21.93 -5.81
CA ASN A 4 7.85 22.60 -5.29
C ASN A 4 7.33 22.03 -3.96
N ASN A 5 8.24 21.87 -2.98
CA ASN A 5 7.97 21.28 -1.66
C ASN A 5 7.40 19.84 -1.69
N ARG A 6 7.69 19.10 -2.76
CA ARG A 6 7.30 17.69 -2.94
C ARG A 6 8.51 16.84 -3.26
N LEU A 7 8.59 15.67 -2.63
CA LEU A 7 9.59 14.67 -2.92
C LEU A 7 9.01 13.64 -3.88
N ARG A 8 9.58 13.49 -5.07
CA ARG A 8 9.20 12.47 -6.05
C ARG A 8 10.23 11.35 -6.16
N CYS A 9 9.75 10.11 -6.11
CA CYS A 9 10.55 8.92 -6.40
C CYS A 9 10.89 8.87 -7.89
N PHE A 10 12.17 8.74 -8.23
CA PHE A 10 12.60 8.71 -9.63
C PHE A 10 12.19 7.40 -10.35
N ALA A 11 12.05 6.30 -9.60
CA ALA A 11 11.80 4.97 -10.17
C ALA A 11 10.31 4.73 -10.44
N HIS A 12 9.45 5.07 -9.47
CA HIS A 12 8.03 4.75 -9.51
C HIS A 12 7.13 5.99 -9.69
N GLY A 13 7.67 7.20 -9.58
CA GLY A 13 6.89 8.44 -9.71
C GLY A 13 6.09 8.85 -8.47
N ALA A 14 6.05 8.01 -7.41
CA ALA A 14 5.38 8.30 -6.15
C ALA A 14 5.80 9.66 -5.59
N CYS A 15 4.84 10.41 -5.04
CA CYS A 15 5.03 11.79 -4.57
C CYS A 15 4.70 11.89 -3.09
N TYR A 16 5.51 12.62 -2.34
CA TYR A 16 5.38 12.80 -0.91
C TYR A 16 5.41 14.28 -0.54
N ARG A 17 4.58 14.66 0.42
CA ARG A 17 4.62 15.98 1.04
C ARG A 17 5.81 16.05 2.00
N VAL A 18 6.68 17.04 1.82
CA VAL A 18 7.97 17.11 2.54
C VAL A 18 7.79 17.42 4.02
N ASP A 19 6.76 18.17 4.39
CA ASP A 19 6.50 18.63 5.76
C ASP A 19 5.99 17.52 6.69
N THR A 20 5.20 16.57 6.19
CA THR A 20 4.60 15.49 6.97
C THR A 20 5.07 14.10 6.56
N GLY A 21 5.74 13.97 5.42
CA GLY A 21 6.06 12.68 4.80
C GLY A 21 4.83 11.94 4.26
N ASP A 22 3.67 12.59 4.15
CA ASP A 22 2.45 11.94 3.66
C ASP A 22 2.60 11.65 2.17
N ILE A 23 2.15 10.47 1.73
CA ILE A 23 2.07 10.17 0.29
C ILE A 23 0.91 10.96 -0.33
N GLU A 24 1.20 11.69 -1.41
CA GLU A 24 0.24 12.44 -2.22
C GLU A 24 -0.07 11.76 -3.55
N ASP A 25 0.90 11.01 -4.10
CA ASP A 25 0.78 10.31 -5.37
C ASP A 25 1.44 8.93 -5.29
N HIS A 26 0.80 7.94 -5.89
CA HIS A 26 1.13 6.52 -5.78
C HIS A 26 2.06 6.10 -6.93
N PRO A 27 2.74 4.92 -6.87
CA PRO A 27 2.50 3.70 -6.08
C PRO A 27 3.45 3.48 -4.89
N GLY A 28 3.76 4.53 -4.11
CA GLY A 28 4.58 4.37 -2.91
C GLY A 28 3.90 3.50 -1.83
N HIS A 29 4.71 2.76 -1.06
CA HIS A 29 4.26 1.78 -0.06
C HIS A 29 3.84 2.41 1.29
N GLY A 30 3.21 3.59 1.25
CA GLY A 30 2.80 4.33 2.45
C GLY A 30 3.62 5.59 2.69
N ASN A 31 3.41 6.19 3.86
CA ASN A 31 4.00 7.48 4.19
C ASN A 31 5.46 7.33 4.63
N LEU A 32 6.28 8.34 4.33
CA LEU A 32 7.65 8.41 4.81
C LEU A 32 7.68 8.69 6.33
N PRO A 33 8.67 8.15 7.05
CA PRO A 33 8.92 8.54 8.42
C PRO A 33 9.37 10.00 8.47
N LYS A 34 9.03 10.66 9.59
CA LYS A 34 9.44 12.03 9.88
C LYS A 34 10.20 12.01 11.19
N TYR A 35 11.35 12.67 11.19
CA TYR A 35 12.21 12.80 12.35
C TYR A 35 12.36 14.27 12.71
N GLU A 36 12.52 14.54 14.00
CA GLU A 36 12.96 15.85 14.46
C GLU A 36 14.45 16.00 14.14
N VAL A 37 14.85 17.21 13.78
CA VAL A 37 16.23 17.50 13.40
C VAL A 37 16.69 18.81 14.03
N GLU A 38 17.96 18.83 14.42
CA GLU A 38 18.66 20.03 14.87
C GLU A 38 19.91 20.26 14.01
N ILE A 39 20.33 21.52 13.89
CA ILE A 39 21.59 21.89 13.24
C ILE A 39 22.59 22.19 14.34
N VAL A 40 23.66 21.39 14.43
CA VAL A 40 24.74 21.54 15.40
C VAL A 40 26.04 21.60 14.62
N ASP A 41 26.77 22.71 14.74
CA ASP A 41 28.07 22.93 14.07
C ASP A 41 28.05 22.57 12.57
N ASP A 42 27.07 23.11 11.83
CA ASP A 42 26.82 22.84 10.40
C ASP A 42 26.45 21.37 10.05
N ALA A 43 26.26 20.50 11.04
CA ALA A 43 25.77 19.14 10.86
C ALA A 43 24.27 19.04 11.15
N VAL A 44 23.55 18.24 10.36
CA VAL A 44 22.15 17.88 10.62
C VAL A 44 22.12 16.66 11.54
N VAL A 45 21.63 16.84 12.76
CA VAL A 45 21.47 15.79 13.77
C VAL A 45 20.02 15.32 13.78
N LEU A 46 19.82 14.02 13.60
CA LEU A 46 18.50 13.37 13.68
C LEU A 46 18.19 13.02 15.14
N ILE A 47 17.02 13.46 15.61
CA ILE A 47 16.49 13.12 16.92
C ILE A 47 15.38 12.08 16.72
N ALA A 48 15.66 10.85 17.12
CA ALA A 48 14.75 9.72 16.99
C ALA A 48 15.09 8.66 18.04
N GLN A 49 14.09 7.85 18.44
CA GLN A 49 14.38 6.61 19.14
C GLN A 49 14.92 5.57 18.15
N LYS A 50 15.76 4.64 18.64
CA LYS A 50 16.36 3.62 17.77
C LYS A 50 15.29 2.79 17.06
N GLU A 51 14.21 2.49 17.78
CA GLU A 51 13.07 1.70 17.30
C GLU A 51 12.33 2.39 16.14
N ASP A 52 12.34 3.74 16.09
CA ASP A 52 11.72 4.50 15.02
C ASP A 52 12.52 4.41 13.72
N LEU A 53 13.85 4.25 13.81
CA LEU A 53 14.73 4.07 12.65
C LEU A 53 14.58 2.69 12.00
N GLU A 54 14.12 1.70 12.77
CA GLU A 54 13.86 0.34 12.29
C GLU A 54 12.51 0.23 11.56
N LYS A 55 11.57 1.13 11.83
CA LYS A 55 10.23 1.17 11.22
C LYS A 55 10.20 2.12 10.02
N LEU A 56 10.44 1.57 8.84
CA LEU A 56 10.42 2.34 7.59
C LEU A 56 9.01 2.75 7.12
N GLU A 57 7.96 2.11 7.62
CA GLU A 57 6.60 2.29 7.12
C GLU A 57 5.66 2.92 8.14
N ARG A 58 4.98 4.00 7.72
CA ARG A 58 3.92 4.64 8.50
C ARG A 58 2.55 4.39 7.86
N ILE A 59 1.84 3.40 8.41
CA ILE A 59 0.48 3.01 8.01
C ILE A 59 -0.52 3.62 8.99
N LYS A 60 -1.57 4.29 8.47
CA LYS A 60 -2.59 4.99 9.28
C LYS A 60 -3.85 4.13 9.46
N ILE A 61 -3.73 2.95 10.07
CA ILE A 61 -4.88 2.05 10.28
C ILE A 61 -5.11 1.87 11.79
N PRO A 62 -6.32 2.09 12.31
CA PRO A 62 -6.65 1.80 13.70
C PRO A 62 -6.39 0.32 14.00
N GLU A 63 -5.79 0.02 15.15
CA GLU A 63 -5.52 -1.38 15.52
C GLU A 63 -6.78 -2.17 15.86
N ASP A 64 -7.83 -1.48 16.31
CA ASP A 64 -9.11 -2.07 16.72
C ASP A 64 -10.26 -1.38 15.97
N PHE A 65 -10.63 -1.93 14.82
CA PHE A 65 -11.81 -1.50 14.06
C PHE A 65 -12.61 -2.70 13.58
N GLU A 66 -13.93 -2.59 13.62
CA GLU A 66 -14.82 -3.61 13.10
C GLU A 66 -15.20 -3.39 11.64
N ILE A 67 -15.43 -4.50 10.92
CA ILE A 67 -15.87 -4.44 9.53
C ILE A 67 -17.39 -4.32 9.49
N GLU A 68 -17.85 -3.26 8.86
CA GLU A 68 -19.24 -3.10 8.52
C GLU A 68 -19.57 -4.02 7.33
N PRO A 69 -20.66 -4.81 7.40
CA PRO A 69 -21.00 -5.75 6.33
C PRO A 69 -21.35 -5.04 5.01
N LYS A 70 -21.67 -3.74 5.06
CA LYS A 70 -21.92 -2.88 3.90
C LYS A 70 -21.34 -1.47 4.15
N PRO A 71 -20.96 -0.74 3.09
CA PRO A 71 -20.93 -1.18 1.69
C PRO A 71 -19.80 -2.19 1.43
N ILE A 72 -19.96 -3.00 0.38
CA ILE A 72 -18.92 -3.92 -0.09
C ILE A 72 -18.25 -3.28 -1.29
N VAL A 73 -16.92 -3.22 -1.26
CA VAL A 73 -16.10 -2.77 -2.39
C VAL A 73 -15.34 -3.98 -2.92
N ALA A 74 -15.60 -4.33 -4.18
CA ALA A 74 -14.84 -5.35 -4.89
C ALA A 74 -13.85 -4.66 -5.84
N ILE A 75 -12.57 -5.04 -5.75
CA ILE A 75 -11.47 -4.52 -6.56
C ILE A 75 -10.95 -5.68 -7.40
N ILE A 76 -10.97 -5.50 -8.72
CA ILE A 76 -10.57 -6.54 -9.69
C ILE A 76 -9.16 -6.24 -10.17
N GLY A 77 -8.24 -7.15 -9.89
CA GLY A 77 -6.81 -7.05 -10.17
C GLY A 77 -6.03 -6.55 -8.95
N ALA A 78 -5.02 -7.30 -8.52
CA ALA A 78 -4.16 -6.97 -7.38
C ALA A 78 -2.77 -6.47 -7.79
N GLY A 79 -2.68 -5.77 -8.93
CA GLY A 79 -1.50 -4.99 -9.29
C GLY A 79 -1.40 -3.70 -8.47
N ALA A 80 -0.40 -2.85 -8.78
CA ALA A 80 -0.14 -1.62 -8.04
C ALA A 80 -1.40 -0.77 -7.79
N GLY A 81 -2.22 -0.53 -8.82
CA GLY A 81 -3.45 0.27 -8.67
C GLY A 81 -4.51 -0.36 -7.76
N GLY A 82 -4.75 -1.67 -7.90
CA GLY A 82 -5.76 -2.36 -7.09
C GLY A 82 -5.34 -2.54 -5.63
N PHE A 83 -4.07 -2.89 -5.42
CA PHE A 83 -3.47 -2.94 -4.09
C PHE A 83 -3.53 -1.57 -3.41
N THR A 84 -3.05 -0.51 -4.08
CA THR A 84 -3.09 0.86 -3.55
C THR A 84 -4.51 1.31 -3.23
N CYS A 85 -5.49 0.98 -4.08
CA CYS A 85 -6.89 1.31 -3.81
C CYS A 85 -7.39 0.65 -2.51
N ALA A 86 -7.16 -0.65 -2.36
CA ALA A 86 -7.56 -1.41 -1.18
C ALA A 86 -6.88 -0.86 0.09
N ASP A 87 -5.59 -0.58 -0.03
CA ASP A 87 -4.75 -0.03 1.05
C ASP A 87 -5.25 1.35 1.49
N MET A 88 -5.41 2.27 0.55
CA MET A 88 -5.84 3.64 0.87
C MET A 88 -7.28 3.72 1.35
N LEU A 89 -8.18 2.83 0.91
CA LEU A 89 -9.50 2.74 1.51
C LEU A 89 -9.39 2.49 3.02
N ARG A 90 -8.55 1.53 3.44
CA ARG A 90 -8.35 1.23 4.86
C ARG A 90 -7.67 2.38 5.60
N GLN A 91 -6.60 2.94 5.04
CA GLN A 91 -5.87 4.05 5.69
C GLN A 91 -6.69 5.34 5.81
N ASN A 92 -7.69 5.55 4.95
CA ASN A 92 -8.63 6.67 5.05
C ASN A 92 -9.89 6.33 5.87
N GLY A 93 -9.91 5.20 6.59
CA GLY A 93 -10.97 4.87 7.53
C GLY A 93 -12.20 4.21 6.92
N PHE A 94 -12.13 3.67 5.70
CA PHE A 94 -13.23 2.88 5.14
C PHE A 94 -13.43 1.58 5.95
N ARG A 95 -14.61 1.42 6.55
CA ARG A 95 -14.96 0.28 7.41
C ARG A 95 -15.76 -0.82 6.71
N GLY A 96 -16.25 -0.57 5.50
CA GLY A 96 -16.96 -1.59 4.72
C GLY A 96 -16.07 -2.77 4.32
N ARG A 97 -16.67 -3.87 3.88
CA ARG A 97 -15.92 -5.04 3.40
C ARG A 97 -15.18 -4.70 2.10
N ILE A 98 -13.88 -5.01 2.03
CA ILE A 98 -13.07 -4.90 0.80
C ILE A 98 -12.70 -6.30 0.35
N VAL A 99 -12.99 -6.63 -0.91
CA VAL A 99 -12.59 -7.87 -1.56
C VAL A 99 -11.68 -7.53 -2.74
N LEU A 100 -10.43 -7.98 -2.69
CA LEU A 100 -9.43 -7.80 -3.74
C LEU A 100 -9.26 -9.12 -4.48
N LEU A 101 -9.77 -9.21 -5.71
CA LEU A 101 -9.73 -10.41 -6.53
C LEU A 101 -8.56 -10.33 -7.51
N THR A 102 -7.81 -11.41 -7.67
CA THR A 102 -6.73 -11.48 -8.66
C THR A 102 -6.63 -12.88 -9.25
N ARG A 103 -6.37 -12.95 -10.56
CA ARG A 103 -6.08 -14.22 -11.24
C ARG A 103 -4.73 -14.80 -10.85
N GLU A 104 -3.83 -13.99 -10.28
CA GLU A 104 -2.49 -14.45 -9.91
C GLU A 104 -2.55 -15.28 -8.61
N GLY A 105 -1.77 -16.36 -8.55
CA GLY A 105 -1.67 -17.24 -7.38
C GLY A 105 -0.69 -16.76 -6.30
N THR A 106 -0.22 -15.51 -6.40
CA THR A 106 0.74 -14.92 -5.46
C THR A 106 0.18 -13.65 -4.83
N LEU A 107 0.72 -13.28 -3.67
CA LEU A 107 0.43 -11.98 -3.07
C LEU A 107 0.88 -10.84 -4.00
N PRO A 108 0.24 -9.67 -3.95
CA PRO A 108 0.65 -8.48 -4.70
C PRO A 108 2.15 -8.19 -4.56
N TYR A 109 2.81 -7.93 -5.68
CA TYR A 109 4.25 -7.70 -5.76
C TYR A 109 4.61 -6.55 -6.71
N ASP A 110 5.80 -5.99 -6.51
CA ASP A 110 6.36 -4.93 -7.32
C ASP A 110 6.89 -5.47 -8.64
N ARG A 111 6.07 -5.33 -9.68
CA ARG A 111 6.41 -5.76 -11.05
C ARG A 111 7.56 -4.96 -11.66
N VAL A 112 7.80 -3.72 -11.22
CA VAL A 112 8.89 -2.90 -11.76
C VAL A 112 10.23 -3.54 -11.41
N GLN A 113 10.34 -4.07 -10.19
CA GLN A 113 11.54 -4.73 -9.69
C GLN A 113 11.91 -5.99 -10.50
N LEU A 114 10.94 -6.67 -11.12
CA LEU A 114 11.24 -7.83 -11.98
C LEU A 114 12.22 -7.50 -13.12
N SER A 115 12.11 -6.29 -13.68
CA SER A 115 12.98 -5.85 -14.78
C SER A 115 14.18 -5.02 -14.32
N LYS A 116 14.14 -4.46 -13.10
CA LYS A 116 15.14 -3.50 -12.60
C LYS A 116 16.08 -4.09 -11.56
N GLN A 117 15.64 -5.12 -10.84
CA GLN A 117 16.42 -5.83 -9.83
C GLN A 117 16.16 -7.34 -9.92
N PRO A 118 16.58 -8.01 -11.02
CA PRO A 118 16.26 -9.41 -11.29
C PRO A 118 16.88 -10.40 -10.27
N SER A 119 17.84 -9.95 -9.45
CA SER A 119 18.47 -10.75 -8.40
C SER A 119 17.68 -10.79 -7.08
N LYS A 120 16.59 -10.02 -6.95
CA LYS A 120 15.75 -10.03 -5.75
C LYS A 120 15.03 -11.36 -5.60
N LYS A 121 14.89 -11.83 -4.35
CA LYS A 121 14.10 -13.02 -4.06
C LYS A 121 12.61 -12.68 -4.18
N SER A 122 11.80 -13.68 -4.49
CA SER A 122 10.34 -13.50 -4.65
C SER A 122 9.66 -12.86 -3.44
N GLN A 123 10.11 -13.19 -2.24
CA GLN A 123 9.60 -12.62 -0.99
C GLN A 123 9.90 -11.11 -0.87
N ASP A 124 11.04 -10.66 -1.38
CA ASP A 124 11.46 -9.25 -1.35
C ASP A 124 10.75 -8.39 -2.42
N LEU A 125 9.96 -9.03 -3.29
CA LEU A 125 9.15 -8.37 -4.30
C LEU A 125 7.74 -8.09 -3.79
N LEU A 126 7.28 -8.74 -2.73
CA LEU A 126 5.92 -8.56 -2.22
C LEU A 126 5.72 -7.12 -1.75
N LEU A 127 4.59 -6.51 -2.13
CA LEU A 127 4.23 -5.16 -1.67
C LEU A 127 3.92 -5.17 -0.16
N ARG A 128 3.30 -6.27 0.30
CA ARG A 128 2.92 -6.55 1.68
C ARG A 128 2.93 -8.04 1.95
N ASP A 129 3.25 -8.41 3.19
CA ASP A 129 3.17 -9.79 3.65
C ASP A 129 1.71 -10.22 3.95
N GLN A 130 1.52 -11.50 4.26
CA GLN A 130 0.19 -12.04 4.60
C GLN A 130 -0.41 -11.43 5.87
N SER A 131 0.42 -11.03 6.83
CA SER A 131 -0.04 -10.46 8.10
C SER A 131 -0.72 -9.10 7.89
N TYR A 132 -0.27 -8.35 6.88
CA TYR A 132 -0.87 -7.10 6.47
C TYR A 132 -2.35 -7.24 6.12
N TYR A 133 -2.70 -8.18 5.22
CA TYR A 133 -4.09 -8.37 4.78
C TYR A 133 -5.00 -8.81 5.92
N LYS A 134 -4.46 -9.59 6.88
CA LYS A 134 -5.17 -9.95 8.12
C LYS A 134 -5.41 -8.74 9.00
N LYS A 135 -4.36 -7.93 9.26
CA LYS A 135 -4.44 -6.71 10.09
C LYS A 135 -5.41 -5.69 9.49
N THR A 136 -5.37 -5.52 8.17
CA THR A 136 -6.20 -4.56 7.44
C THR A 136 -7.58 -5.09 7.10
N LYS A 137 -7.88 -6.35 7.41
CA LYS A 137 -9.17 -7.00 7.11
C LYS A 137 -9.56 -6.80 5.62
N ILE A 138 -8.59 -6.99 4.72
CA ILE A 138 -8.78 -6.98 3.27
C ILE A 138 -8.86 -8.43 2.81
N ASP A 139 -9.98 -8.82 2.19
CA ASP A 139 -10.17 -10.17 1.67
C ASP A 139 -9.45 -10.29 0.32
N LEU A 140 -8.20 -10.77 0.33
CA LEU A 140 -7.45 -11.07 -0.89
C LEU A 140 -7.80 -12.48 -1.39
N LEU A 141 -8.39 -12.56 -2.58
CA LEU A 141 -8.72 -13.80 -3.28
C LEU A 141 -7.75 -13.99 -4.45
N CYS A 142 -6.71 -14.81 -4.23
CA CYS A 142 -5.79 -15.27 -5.27
C CYS A 142 -6.46 -16.34 -6.16
N ASP A 143 -5.85 -16.61 -7.31
CA ASP A 143 -6.33 -17.56 -8.32
C ASP A 143 -7.79 -17.34 -8.75
N SER A 144 -8.33 -16.12 -8.54
CA SER A 144 -9.73 -15.79 -8.75
C SER A 144 -9.88 -14.91 -10.00
N GLU A 145 -10.08 -15.55 -11.16
CA GLU A 145 -10.31 -14.87 -12.44
C GLU A 145 -11.77 -14.40 -12.56
N VAL A 146 -12.00 -13.09 -12.54
CA VAL A 146 -13.33 -12.52 -12.80
C VAL A 146 -13.71 -12.71 -14.26
N THR A 147 -14.85 -13.34 -14.51
CA THR A 147 -15.33 -13.68 -15.86
C THR A 147 -16.58 -12.91 -16.28
N ASN A 148 -17.33 -12.36 -15.33
CA ASN A 148 -18.53 -11.57 -15.61
C ASN A 148 -18.80 -10.55 -14.49
N ILE A 149 -19.34 -9.39 -14.88
CA ILE A 149 -19.80 -8.35 -13.97
C ILE A 149 -21.22 -7.95 -14.40
N ASN A 150 -22.18 -8.13 -13.49
CA ASN A 150 -23.55 -7.65 -13.67
C ASN A 150 -23.77 -6.40 -12.82
N TRP A 151 -23.79 -5.22 -13.46
CA TRP A 151 -23.97 -3.94 -12.76
C TRP A 151 -25.41 -3.68 -12.31
N ILE A 152 -26.41 -4.37 -12.88
CA ILE A 152 -27.82 -4.23 -12.50
C ILE A 152 -28.04 -4.92 -11.15
N THR A 153 -27.57 -6.17 -11.02
CA THR A 153 -27.69 -6.95 -9.78
C THR A 153 -26.54 -6.72 -8.81
N LYS A 154 -25.48 -6.02 -9.24
CA LYS A 154 -24.24 -5.75 -8.50
C LYS A 154 -23.50 -7.05 -8.10
N ASN A 155 -23.48 -8.02 -9.01
CA ASN A 155 -22.85 -9.31 -8.82
C ASN A 155 -21.60 -9.48 -9.68
N ILE A 156 -20.59 -10.15 -9.14
CA ILE A 156 -19.34 -10.52 -9.82
C ILE A 156 -19.25 -12.04 -9.84
N THR A 157 -18.98 -12.60 -11.01
CA THR A 157 -18.73 -14.05 -11.18
C THR A 157 -17.25 -14.27 -11.47
N TYR A 158 -16.62 -15.18 -10.72
CA TYR A 158 -15.21 -15.53 -10.88
C TYR A 158 -15.01 -17.05 -10.89
N LYS A 159 -13.88 -17.48 -11.46
CA LYS A 159 -13.40 -18.86 -11.45
C LYS A 159 -12.18 -18.97 -10.54
N GLN A 160 -12.10 -20.06 -9.78
CA GLN A 160 -10.94 -20.47 -9.01
C GLN A 160 -10.35 -21.73 -9.63
#